data_AF-A0A9E0NC02-F1
#
_entry.id   AF-A0A9E0NC02-F1
#
_cell.length_a   1.000
_cell.length_b   1.000
_cell.length_c   1.000
_cell.angle_alpha   90.00
_cell.angle_beta   90.00
_cell.angle_gamma   90.00
#
_symmetry.space_group_name_H-M   'P 1'
#
loop_
_entity.id
_entity.type
_entity.pdbx_description
1 polymer ?
#
loop_
_entity_poly.entity_id
_entity_poly.type
_entity_poly.pdbx_seq_one_letter_code
_entity_poly.pdbx_strand_id
1 'polypeptide(L)'
;MNARSTPLLLILAACRAAPAPVVAEVDPARGARASEHLSAAGQHAARAAKYAQLADALRNQPQRRYDDPRTGLWVRAIDEERQADAHVAAAAALEAEARDRCAGFSPEDAQVSVLQRLAQGGEARPDGVIVYLPVSAGPADRLVGALRCHQAWMRLGQAAGDQCPLEITGVDLVAYGDDTGVSVELVVADPALVPELQRRARVVVETGQHPR
;
A
#
# COMPACT_ATOMS: atom_id res chain seq x y z
N MET A 1 70.20 18.96 -24.87
CA MET A 1 69.13 18.07 -25.36
C MET A 1 68.17 17.85 -24.20
N ASN A 2 67.05 18.56 -24.17
CA ASN A 2 66.11 18.55 -23.04
C ASN A 2 64.92 17.63 -23.36
N ALA A 3 64.81 16.51 -22.64
CA ALA A 3 63.66 15.62 -22.71
C ALA A 3 62.51 16.20 -21.87
N ARG A 4 61.38 16.51 -22.52
CA ARG A 4 60.14 16.92 -21.87
C ARG A 4 59.30 15.68 -21.57
N SER A 5 59.12 15.35 -20.29
CA SER A 5 58.15 14.35 -19.83
C SER A 5 56.75 14.96 -19.78
N THR A 6 55.80 14.34 -20.48
CA THR A 6 54.37 14.70 -20.44
C THR A 6 53.68 13.83 -19.39
N PRO A 7 52.97 14.39 -18.39
CA PRO A 7 52.21 13.59 -17.44
C PRO A 7 50.89 13.12 -18.09
N LEU A 8 50.69 11.81 -18.07
CA LEU A 8 49.45 11.14 -18.49
C LEU A 8 48.39 11.36 -17.40
N LEU A 9 47.37 12.17 -17.70
CA LEU A 9 46.24 12.43 -16.81
C LEU A 9 45.26 11.24 -16.88
N LEU A 10 45.22 10.42 -15.83
CA LEU A 10 44.22 9.36 -15.64
C LEU A 10 42.90 9.99 -15.19
N ILE A 11 41.92 10.08 -16.09
CA ILE A 11 40.55 10.46 -15.77
C ILE A 11 39.82 9.23 -15.21
N LEU A 12 39.72 9.16 -13.87
CA LEU A 12 38.83 8.22 -13.18
C LEU A 12 37.39 8.70 -13.34
N ALA A 13 36.65 8.09 -14.27
CA ALA A 13 35.21 8.26 -14.36
C ALA A 13 34.54 7.57 -13.16
N ALA A 14 34.16 8.36 -12.16
CA ALA A 14 33.36 7.90 -11.04
C ALA A 14 31.95 7.56 -11.56
N CYS A 15 31.64 6.27 -11.69
CA CYS A 15 30.27 5.79 -11.81
C CYS A 15 29.51 6.21 -10.55
N ARG A 16 28.75 7.31 -10.62
CA ARG A 16 27.74 7.64 -9.61
C ARG A 16 26.70 6.53 -9.65
N ALA A 17 26.78 5.59 -8.71
CA ALA A 17 25.69 4.65 -8.46
C ALA A 17 24.44 5.49 -8.16
N ALA A 18 23.40 5.31 -8.98
CA ALA A 18 22.09 5.87 -8.64
C ALA A 18 21.72 5.35 -7.24
N PRO A 19 21.20 6.21 -6.35
CA PRO A 19 20.73 5.74 -5.05
C PRO A 19 19.74 4.59 -5.29
N ALA A 20 19.91 3.50 -4.55
CA ALA A 20 18.95 2.41 -4.57
C ALA A 20 17.55 3.01 -4.33
N PRO A 21 16.51 2.60 -5.09
CA PRO A 21 15.17 3.07 -4.82
C PRO A 21 14.87 2.78 -3.35
N VAL A 22 14.51 3.83 -2.61
CA VAL A 22 14.00 3.69 -1.25
C VAL A 22 12.74 2.85 -1.37
N VAL A 23 12.83 1.57 -1.00
CA VAL A 23 11.63 0.76 -0.79
C VAL A 23 10.95 1.42 0.40
N ALA A 24 9.84 2.11 0.15
CA ALA A 24 9.02 2.66 1.22
C ALA A 24 8.74 1.49 2.18
N GLU A 25 9.19 1.63 3.42
CA GLU A 25 8.93 0.64 4.46
C GLU A 25 7.40 0.55 4.57
N VAL A 26 6.84 -0.60 4.19
CA VAL A 26 5.40 -0.83 4.21
C VAL A 26 4.97 -0.70 5.67
N ASP A 27 4.14 0.30 5.98
CA ASP A 27 3.54 0.44 7.31
C ASP A 27 2.82 -0.89 7.63
N PRO A 28 3.33 -1.70 8.58
CA PRO A 28 2.78 -3.01 8.86
C PRO A 28 1.33 -2.92 9.35
N ALA A 29 0.93 -1.77 9.88
CA ALA A 29 -0.45 -1.54 10.28
C ALA A 29 -1.39 -1.43 9.07
N ARG A 30 -0.93 -0.99 7.89
CA ARG A 30 -1.78 -0.74 6.71
C ARG A 30 -1.89 -1.91 5.73
N GLY A 31 -0.88 -2.76 5.70
CA GLY A 31 -0.74 -3.76 4.66
C GLY A 31 -0.39 -3.15 3.29
N ALA A 32 -0.18 -4.03 2.30
CA ALA A 32 0.23 -3.61 0.96
C ALA A 32 -0.96 -3.08 0.14
N ARG A 33 -0.73 -1.99 -0.60
CA ARG A 33 -1.67 -1.40 -1.55
C ARG A 33 -1.56 -2.05 -2.93
N ALA A 34 -2.61 -1.94 -3.75
CA ALA A 34 -2.59 -2.42 -5.14
C ALA A 34 -1.45 -1.77 -5.95
N SER A 35 -1.22 -0.46 -5.80
CA SER A 35 -0.10 0.24 -6.46
C SER A 35 1.27 -0.27 -6.01
N GLU A 36 1.43 -0.66 -4.75
CA GLU A 36 2.66 -1.25 -4.21
C GLU A 36 2.89 -2.65 -4.79
N HIS A 37 1.83 -3.46 -4.90
CA HIS A 37 1.89 -4.74 -5.60
C HIS A 37 2.27 -4.59 -7.07
N LEU A 38 1.66 -3.64 -7.81
CA LEU A 38 2.02 -3.40 -9.21
C LEU A 38 3.47 -2.92 -9.37
N SER A 39 3.96 -2.08 -8.45
CA SER A 39 5.37 -1.67 -8.41
C SER A 39 6.29 -2.85 -8.17
N ALA A 40 5.98 -3.71 -7.19
CA ALA A 40 6.74 -4.92 -6.91
C ALA A 40 6.73 -5.88 -8.11
N ALA A 41 5.58 -6.10 -8.74
CA ALA A 41 5.44 -6.91 -9.94
C ALA A 41 6.37 -6.43 -11.06
N GLY A 42 6.42 -5.12 -11.32
CA GLY A 42 7.33 -4.52 -12.29
C GLY A 42 8.80 -4.79 -11.97
N GLN A 43 9.20 -4.73 -10.69
CA GLN A 43 10.57 -5.02 -10.26
C GLN A 43 10.92 -6.51 -10.45
N HIS A 44 10.01 -7.42 -10.09
CA HIS A 44 10.19 -8.87 -10.30
C HIS A 44 10.27 -9.21 -11.79
N ALA A 45 9.38 -8.67 -12.62
CA ALA A 45 9.42 -8.86 -14.07
C ALA A 45 10.74 -8.35 -14.70
N ALA A 46 11.25 -7.21 -14.23
CA ALA A 46 12.55 -6.68 -14.70
C ALA A 46 13.72 -7.59 -14.30
N ARG A 47 13.70 -8.17 -13.09
CA ARG A 47 14.72 -9.14 -12.65
C ARG A 47 14.64 -10.44 -13.42
N ALA A 48 13.43 -10.95 -13.67
CA ALA A 48 13.21 -12.13 -14.51
C ALA A 48 13.83 -11.96 -15.89
N ALA A 49 13.51 -10.85 -16.57
CA ALA A 49 14.06 -10.52 -17.89
C ALA A 49 15.60 -10.45 -17.87
N LYS A 50 16.18 -9.85 -16.83
CA LYS A 50 17.63 -9.79 -16.65
C LYS A 50 18.26 -11.18 -16.50
N TYR A 51 17.66 -12.06 -15.70
CA TYR A 51 18.18 -13.42 -15.52
C TYR A 51 18.06 -14.27 -16.78
N ALA A 52 16.96 -14.15 -17.52
CA ALA A 52 16.78 -14.80 -18.82
C ALA A 52 17.84 -14.35 -19.84
N GLN A 53 18.06 -13.02 -19.96
CA GLN A 53 19.10 -12.47 -20.84
C GLN A 53 20.50 -12.97 -20.48
N LEU A 54 20.84 -13.04 -19.19
CA LEU A 54 22.13 -13.58 -18.74
C LEU A 54 22.27 -15.08 -19.06
N ALA A 55 21.20 -15.85 -18.88
CA ALA A 55 21.19 -17.27 -19.20
C ALA A 55 21.40 -17.50 -20.72
N ASP A 56 20.76 -16.68 -21.56
CA ASP A 56 20.92 -16.72 -23.01
C ASP A 56 22.31 -16.27 -23.47
N ALA A 57 22.89 -15.24 -22.86
CA ALA A 57 24.25 -14.79 -23.16
C ALA A 57 25.30 -15.89 -22.89
N LEU A 58 25.06 -16.72 -21.88
CA LEU A 58 25.92 -17.86 -21.54
C LEU A 58 25.66 -19.08 -22.45
N ARG A 59 24.60 -19.10 -23.26
CA ARG A 59 24.23 -20.23 -24.13
C ARG A 59 25.35 -20.60 -25.10
N ASN A 60 26.08 -19.61 -25.62
CA ASN A 60 27.10 -19.79 -26.65
C ASN A 60 28.53 -19.92 -26.10
N GLN A 61 28.71 -19.97 -24.78
CA GLN A 61 30.04 -20.12 -24.19
C GLN A 61 30.45 -21.60 -24.08
N PRO A 62 31.70 -21.96 -24.45
CA PRO A 62 32.19 -23.33 -24.35
C PRO A 62 32.21 -23.77 -22.88
N GLN A 63 31.44 -24.83 -22.58
CA GLN A 63 31.22 -25.31 -21.22
C GLN A 63 32.43 -26.04 -20.64
N ARG A 64 32.82 -25.72 -19.41
CA ARG A 64 33.55 -26.65 -18.53
C ARG A 64 32.52 -27.24 -17.56
N ARG A 65 32.25 -28.56 -17.65
CA ARG A 65 31.23 -29.28 -16.88
C ARG A 65 31.48 -29.22 -15.36
N TYR A 66 30.46 -28.88 -14.56
CA TYR A 66 29.65 -29.81 -13.73
C TYR A 66 28.48 -29.05 -13.06
N ASP A 67 28.60 -27.72 -12.92
CA ASP A 67 27.50 -26.82 -12.56
C ASP A 67 27.24 -25.90 -13.74
N ASP A 68 26.11 -26.06 -14.45
CA ASP A 68 25.73 -25.13 -15.50
C ASP A 68 25.07 -23.90 -14.86
N PRO A 69 25.76 -22.74 -14.75
CA PRO A 69 25.18 -21.53 -14.15
C PRO A 69 23.93 -21.06 -14.90
N ARG A 70 23.72 -21.50 -16.14
CA ARG A 70 22.51 -21.21 -16.92
C ARG A 70 21.26 -21.80 -16.29
N THR A 71 21.33 -23.03 -15.77
CA THR A 71 20.19 -23.67 -15.12
C THR A 71 19.77 -22.89 -13.87
N GLY A 72 20.75 -22.42 -13.07
CA GLY A 72 20.47 -21.57 -11.92
C GLY A 72 19.84 -20.22 -12.29
N LEU A 73 20.27 -19.61 -13.40
CA LEU A 73 19.70 -18.35 -13.89
C LEU A 73 18.29 -18.52 -14.45
N TRP A 74 18.01 -19.60 -15.20
CA TRP A 74 16.68 -19.90 -15.69
C TRP A 74 15.69 -20.18 -14.55
N VAL A 75 16.09 -20.95 -13.54
CA VAL A 75 15.26 -21.19 -12.35
C VAL A 75 14.93 -19.88 -11.65
N ARG A 76 15.93 -19.00 -11.44
CA ARG A 76 15.70 -17.68 -10.86
C ARG A 76 14.79 -16.80 -11.71
N ALA A 77 14.92 -16.84 -13.04
CA ALA A 77 14.05 -16.10 -13.93
C ALA A 77 12.58 -16.53 -13.73
N ILE A 78 12.32 -17.85 -13.73
CA ILE A 78 10.99 -18.42 -13.50
C ILE A 78 10.44 -18.05 -12.11
N ASP A 79 11.28 -18.09 -11.07
CA ASP A 79 10.84 -17.74 -9.72
C ASP A 79 10.51 -16.24 -9.57
N GLU A 80 11.22 -15.37 -10.30
CA GLU A 80 10.90 -13.95 -10.38
C GLU A 80 9.62 -13.71 -11.20
N GLU A 81 9.39 -14.42 -12.30
CA GLU A 81 8.12 -14.36 -13.05
C GLU A 81 6.93 -14.76 -12.18
N ARG A 82 7.04 -15.86 -11.43
CA ARG A 82 6.00 -16.31 -10.50
C ARG A 82 5.69 -15.26 -9.43
N GLN A 83 6.71 -14.57 -8.91
CA GLN A 83 6.53 -13.50 -7.94
C GLN A 83 5.86 -12.27 -8.57
N ALA A 84 6.21 -11.92 -9.82
CA ALA A 84 5.52 -10.87 -10.55
C ALA A 84 4.03 -11.19 -10.73
N ASP A 85 3.71 -12.40 -11.19
CA ASP A 85 2.33 -12.87 -11.38
C ASP A 85 1.53 -12.87 -10.07
N ALA A 86 2.15 -13.31 -8.96
CA ALA A 86 1.52 -13.31 -7.65
C ALA A 86 1.14 -11.88 -7.21
N HIS A 87 2.00 -10.89 -7.46
CA HIS A 87 1.70 -9.50 -7.16
C HIS A 87 0.63 -8.89 -8.08
N VAL A 88 0.64 -9.22 -9.37
CA VAL A 88 -0.44 -8.80 -10.29
C VAL A 88 -1.78 -9.36 -9.83
N ALA A 89 -1.82 -10.64 -9.46
CA ALA A 89 -3.02 -11.28 -8.94
C ALA A 89 -3.51 -10.64 -7.63
N ALA A 90 -2.59 -10.30 -6.72
CA ALA A 90 -2.93 -9.62 -5.47
C ALA A 90 -3.51 -8.21 -5.72
N ALA A 91 -2.93 -7.43 -6.64
CA ALA A 91 -3.47 -6.13 -7.03
C ALA A 91 -4.88 -6.28 -7.63
N ALA A 92 -5.08 -7.24 -8.54
CA ALA A 92 -6.39 -7.49 -9.14
C ALA A 92 -7.45 -7.94 -8.11
N ALA A 93 -7.05 -8.69 -7.09
CA ALA A 93 -7.95 -9.07 -6.00
C ALA A 93 -8.41 -7.86 -5.18
N LEU A 94 -7.51 -6.91 -4.87
CA LEU A 94 -7.86 -5.66 -4.20
C LEU A 94 -8.79 -4.78 -5.05
N GLU A 95 -8.56 -4.72 -6.37
CA GLU A 95 -9.45 -4.02 -7.30
C GLU A 95 -10.85 -4.64 -7.37
N ALA A 96 -10.94 -5.98 -7.37
CA ALA A 96 -12.21 -6.69 -7.33
C ALA A 96 -12.95 -6.44 -6.01
N GLU A 97 -12.26 -6.55 -4.86
CA GLU A 97 -12.82 -6.22 -3.55
C GLU A 97 -13.35 -4.78 -3.49
N ALA A 98 -12.59 -3.82 -4.03
CA ALA A 98 -13.01 -2.43 -4.09
C ALA A 98 -14.26 -2.24 -4.96
N ARG A 99 -14.34 -2.91 -6.12
CA ARG A 99 -15.51 -2.86 -7.00
C ARG A 99 -16.76 -3.39 -6.31
N ASP A 100 -16.64 -4.50 -5.57
CA ASP A 100 -17.74 -5.12 -4.85
C ASP A 100 -18.18 -4.25 -3.66
N ARG A 101 -17.24 -3.75 -2.86
CA ARG A 101 -17.54 -2.92 -1.67
C ARG A 101 -18.04 -1.52 -2.02
N CYS A 102 -17.67 -0.99 -3.17
CA CYS A 102 -18.13 0.30 -3.65
C CYS A 102 -19.35 0.21 -4.57
N ALA A 103 -19.97 -0.96 -4.73
CA ALA A 103 -21.19 -1.09 -5.51
C ALA A 103 -22.29 -0.17 -4.93
N GLY A 104 -22.74 0.80 -5.73
CA GLY A 104 -23.74 1.79 -5.32
C GLY A 104 -23.19 3.10 -4.73
N PHE A 105 -21.87 3.28 -4.70
CA PHE A 105 -21.20 4.52 -4.31
C PHE A 105 -20.44 5.12 -5.49
N SER A 106 -20.36 6.46 -5.57
CA SER A 106 -19.54 7.10 -6.60
C SER A 106 -18.06 7.12 -6.18
N PRO A 107 -17.11 7.27 -7.13
CA PRO A 107 -15.71 7.48 -6.78
C PRO A 107 -15.48 8.70 -5.88
N GLU A 108 -16.29 9.77 -6.01
CA GLU A 108 -16.20 10.94 -5.14
C GLU A 108 -16.59 10.62 -3.68
N ASP A 109 -17.60 9.76 -3.48
CA ASP A 109 -18.01 9.31 -2.14
C ASP A 109 -16.88 8.55 -1.42
N ALA A 110 -16.08 7.82 -2.18
CA ALA A 110 -14.98 6.99 -1.67
C ALA A 110 -13.71 7.79 -1.34
N GLN A 111 -13.51 8.99 -1.90
CA GLN A 111 -12.27 9.75 -1.75
C GLN A 111 -12.07 10.35 -0.36
N VAL A 112 -13.15 10.83 0.26
CA VAL A 112 -13.10 11.48 1.58
C VAL A 112 -13.99 10.72 2.55
N SER A 113 -13.40 10.28 3.67
CA SER A 113 -14.14 9.53 4.68
C SER A 113 -15.28 10.36 5.27
N VAL A 114 -16.44 9.74 5.44
CA VAL A 114 -17.56 10.37 6.16
C VAL A 114 -17.18 10.69 7.62
N LEU A 115 -16.26 9.93 8.23
CA LEU A 115 -15.73 10.25 9.57
C LEU A 115 -14.98 11.59 9.55
N GLN A 116 -14.16 11.83 8.53
CA GLN A 116 -13.42 13.09 8.39
C GLN A 116 -14.35 14.29 8.17
N ARG A 117 -15.46 14.08 7.47
CA ARG A 117 -16.41 15.16 7.17
C ARG A 117 -17.36 15.47 8.33
N LEU A 118 -17.81 14.45 9.07
CA LEU A 118 -18.97 14.55 9.95
C LEU A 118 -18.70 14.14 11.40
N ALA A 119 -17.47 13.75 11.78
CA ALA A 119 -17.16 13.43 13.17
C ALA A 119 -17.38 14.63 14.09
N GLN A 120 -18.18 14.43 15.14
CA GLN A 120 -18.47 15.45 16.16
C GLN A 120 -17.81 15.12 17.50
N GLY A 121 -17.50 13.85 17.74
CA GLY A 121 -16.89 13.36 18.96
C GLY A 121 -16.44 11.91 18.82
N GLY A 122 -15.81 11.39 19.86
CA GLY A 122 -15.50 9.98 19.96
C GLY A 122 -15.04 9.56 21.34
N GLU A 123 -15.05 8.26 21.59
CA GLU A 123 -14.70 7.64 22.86
C GLU A 123 -13.75 6.46 22.62
N ALA A 124 -12.61 6.45 23.33
CA ALA A 124 -11.68 5.34 23.28
C ALA A 124 -12.25 4.11 24.02
N ARG A 125 -12.05 2.93 23.43
CA ARG A 125 -12.48 1.63 23.96
C ARG A 125 -11.28 0.71 24.13
N PRO A 126 -11.31 -0.29 25.03
CA PRO A 126 -10.19 -1.23 25.20
C PRO A 126 -9.76 -1.96 23.91
N ASP A 127 -10.69 -2.15 22.98
CA ASP A 127 -10.56 -2.85 21.71
C ASP A 127 -10.68 -1.94 20.47
N GLY A 128 -10.83 -0.62 20.67
CA GLY A 128 -10.98 0.31 19.57
C GLY A 128 -11.48 1.69 19.95
N VAL A 129 -12.46 2.20 19.21
CA VAL A 129 -12.99 3.55 19.36
C VAL A 129 -14.43 3.65 18.84
N ILE A 130 -15.24 4.49 19.49
CA ILE A 130 -16.55 4.90 18.99
C ILE A 130 -16.42 6.32 18.43
N VAL A 131 -16.96 6.58 17.25
CA VAL A 131 -17.04 7.90 16.64
C VAL A 131 -18.50 8.31 16.52
N TYR A 132 -18.83 9.50 17.00
CA TYR A 132 -20.18 10.05 17.00
C TYR A 132 -20.39 10.98 15.80
N LEU A 133 -21.47 10.76 15.06
CA LEU A 133 -21.88 11.50 13.87
C LEU A 133 -23.29 12.09 14.05
N PRO A 134 -23.61 13.22 13.38
CA PRO A 134 -24.96 13.78 13.38
C PRO A 134 -25.95 12.90 12.63
N VAL A 135 -27.24 13.09 12.90
CA VAL A 135 -28.35 12.46 12.15
C VAL A 135 -28.26 12.72 10.63
N SER A 136 -27.69 13.86 10.23
CA SER A 136 -27.46 14.19 8.81
C SER A 136 -26.45 13.28 8.11
N ALA A 137 -25.71 12.44 8.83
CA ALA A 137 -24.86 11.39 8.25
C ALA A 137 -25.68 10.29 7.54
N GLY A 138 -26.99 10.23 7.80
CA GLY A 138 -27.89 9.28 7.17
C GLY A 138 -27.95 7.94 7.91
N PRO A 139 -28.60 6.92 7.31
CA PRO A 139 -28.86 5.67 8.00
C PRO A 139 -27.57 4.84 8.18
N ALA A 140 -27.51 4.09 9.28
CA ALA A 140 -26.31 3.37 9.73
C ALA A 140 -25.81 2.33 8.72
N ASP A 141 -26.71 1.64 8.01
CA ASP A 141 -26.38 0.65 6.98
C ASP A 141 -25.65 1.27 5.79
N ARG A 142 -26.17 2.41 5.28
CA ARG A 142 -25.54 3.17 4.20
C ARG A 142 -24.19 3.72 4.63
N LEU A 143 -24.07 4.14 5.88
CA LEU A 143 -22.82 4.65 6.45
C LEU A 143 -21.74 3.56 6.50
N VAL A 144 -22.07 2.36 6.97
CA VAL A 144 -21.15 1.22 6.98
C VAL A 144 -20.73 0.86 5.55
N GLY A 145 -21.65 0.89 4.59
CA GLY A 145 -21.33 0.71 3.17
C GLY A 145 -20.32 1.74 2.66
N ALA A 146 -20.55 3.03 2.94
CA ALA A 146 -19.66 4.11 2.53
C ALA A 146 -18.26 3.98 3.16
N LEU A 147 -18.19 3.63 4.44
CA LEU A 147 -16.93 3.42 5.16
C LEU A 147 -16.14 2.22 4.62
N ARG A 148 -16.82 1.12 4.28
CA ARG A 148 -16.21 -0.06 3.66
C ARG A 148 -15.71 0.22 2.25
N CYS A 149 -16.48 1.00 1.47
CA CYS A 149 -16.04 1.47 0.17
C CYS A 149 -14.79 2.36 0.30
N HIS A 150 -14.80 3.34 1.21
CA HIS A 150 -13.64 4.18 1.49
C HIS A 150 -12.41 3.33 1.89
N GLN A 151 -12.56 2.38 2.82
CA GLN A 151 -11.48 1.46 3.21
C GLN A 151 -10.88 0.72 2.00
N ALA A 152 -11.72 0.18 1.12
CA ALA A 152 -11.26 -0.54 -0.07
C ALA A 152 -10.59 0.42 -1.08
N TRP A 153 -11.12 1.63 -1.25
CA TRP A 153 -10.52 2.68 -2.07
C TRP A 153 -9.10 3.06 -1.62
N MET A 154 -8.88 3.15 -0.31
CA MET A 154 -7.55 3.42 0.24
C MET A 154 -6.54 2.32 -0.10
N ARG A 155 -6.98 1.05 -0.14
CA ARG A 155 -6.13 -0.09 -0.51
C ARG A 155 -5.71 -0.05 -1.98
N LEU A 156 -6.40 0.69 -2.83
CA LEU A 156 -5.95 0.92 -4.21
C LEU A 156 -4.78 1.92 -4.30
N GLY A 157 -4.47 2.63 -3.20
CA GLY A 157 -3.44 3.66 -3.14
C GLY A 157 -3.91 5.05 -3.60
N GLN A 158 -5.22 5.30 -3.58
CA GLN A 158 -5.84 6.51 -4.11
C GLN A 158 -6.33 7.50 -3.04
N ALA A 159 -6.05 7.28 -1.75
CA ALA A 159 -6.53 8.14 -0.67
C ALA A 159 -5.44 9.07 -0.11
N ALA A 160 -5.88 10.27 0.30
CA ALA A 160 -5.04 11.44 0.47
C ALA A 160 -4.48 11.68 1.90
N GLY A 161 -4.50 10.70 2.81
CA GLY A 161 -3.93 10.96 4.14
C GLY A 161 -3.68 9.73 5.00
N ASP A 162 -2.43 9.60 5.45
CA ASP A 162 -1.91 8.50 6.30
C ASP A 162 -2.48 8.49 7.73
N GLN A 163 -3.47 9.33 8.03
CA GLN A 163 -4.09 9.48 9.36
C GLN A 163 -5.54 8.98 9.41
N CYS A 164 -6.06 8.39 8.33
CA CYS A 164 -7.40 7.82 8.37
C CYS A 164 -7.39 6.56 9.24
N PRO A 165 -8.27 6.44 10.26
CA PRO A 165 -8.31 5.25 11.13
C PRO A 165 -8.68 3.98 10.34
N LEU A 166 -9.44 4.12 9.25
CA LEU A 166 -9.84 3.01 8.39
C LEU A 166 -8.68 2.40 7.58
N GLU A 167 -7.53 3.07 7.55
CA GLU A 167 -6.35 2.59 6.83
C GLU A 167 -5.62 1.49 7.61
N ILE A 168 -5.93 1.33 8.90
CA ILE A 168 -5.42 0.23 9.70
C ILE A 168 -6.06 -1.08 9.22
N THR A 169 -5.23 -2.10 9.06
CA THR A 169 -5.59 -3.45 8.62
C THR A 169 -6.42 -4.12 9.70
N GLY A 170 -7.47 -4.82 9.28
CA GLY A 170 -8.32 -5.58 10.19
C GLY A 170 -9.24 -4.71 11.06
N VAL A 171 -9.43 -3.43 10.72
CA VAL A 171 -10.50 -2.62 11.31
C VAL A 171 -11.86 -3.16 10.86
N ASP A 172 -12.62 -3.65 11.82
CA ASP A 172 -14.03 -3.98 11.70
C ASP A 172 -14.89 -2.76 12.03
N LEU A 173 -16.06 -2.70 11.40
CA LEU A 173 -16.96 -1.56 11.43
C LEU A 173 -18.38 -2.00 11.73
N VAL A 174 -18.98 -1.36 12.73
CA VAL A 174 -20.40 -1.44 13.02
C VAL A 174 -20.92 -0.03 13.22
N ALA A 175 -22.15 0.23 12.79
CA ALA A 175 -22.81 1.50 13.09
C ALA A 175 -24.20 1.25 13.65
N TYR A 176 -24.58 2.09 14.61
CA TYR A 176 -25.89 2.11 15.25
C TYR A 176 -26.43 3.53 15.15
N GLY A 177 -27.68 3.69 14.74
CA GLY A 177 -28.32 5.00 14.59
C GLY A 177 -29.64 5.06 15.34
N ASP A 178 -29.93 6.25 15.85
CA ASP A 178 -31.21 6.61 16.45
C ASP A 178 -31.60 8.05 16.04
N ASP A 179 -32.66 8.59 16.66
CA ASP A 179 -33.18 9.92 16.36
C ASP A 179 -32.22 11.06 16.77
N THR A 180 -31.15 10.77 17.51
CA THR A 180 -30.17 11.74 18.03
C THR A 180 -28.86 11.74 17.26
N GLY A 181 -28.52 10.64 16.57
CA GLY A 181 -27.32 10.57 15.74
C GLY A 181 -26.95 9.15 15.33
N VAL A 182 -25.71 9.00 14.88
CA VAL A 182 -25.13 7.70 14.52
C VAL A 182 -23.81 7.51 15.24
N SER A 183 -23.65 6.36 15.90
CA SER A 183 -22.41 5.91 16.51
C SER A 183 -21.76 4.87 15.62
N VAL A 184 -20.49 5.08 15.26
CA VAL A 184 -19.67 4.14 14.51
C VAL A 184 -18.64 3.52 15.43
N GLU A 185 -18.69 2.23 15.60
CA GLU A 185 -17.68 1.46 16.32
C GLU A 185 -16.62 0.99 15.33
N LEU A 186 -15.37 1.31 15.63
CA LEU A 186 -14.18 0.80 14.94
C LEU A 186 -13.42 -0.09 15.91
N VAL A 187 -13.25 -1.36 15.54
CA VAL A 187 -12.62 -2.38 16.39
C VAL A 187 -11.49 -3.05 15.62
N VAL A 188 -10.40 -3.41 16.30
CA VAL A 188 -9.31 -4.21 15.73
C VAL A 188 -9.05 -5.43 16.61
N ALA A 189 -8.88 -6.59 15.98
CA ALA A 189 -8.63 -7.83 16.70
C ALA A 189 -7.21 -7.88 17.32
N ASP A 190 -6.23 -7.20 16.71
CA ASP A 190 -4.87 -7.13 17.22
C ASP A 190 -4.75 -5.99 18.27
N PRO A 191 -4.53 -6.32 19.56
CA PRO A 191 -4.41 -5.31 20.61
C PRO A 191 -3.24 -4.34 20.39
N ALA A 192 -2.20 -4.73 19.65
CA ALA A 192 -1.07 -3.86 19.34
C ALA A 192 -1.46 -2.68 18.43
N LEU A 193 -2.56 -2.82 17.67
CA LEU A 193 -3.06 -1.78 16.76
C LEU A 193 -4.06 -0.81 17.44
N VAL A 194 -4.58 -1.14 18.62
CA VAL A 194 -5.58 -0.30 19.33
C VAL A 194 -5.06 1.11 19.62
N PRO A 195 -3.83 1.31 20.16
CA PRO A 195 -3.34 2.67 20.42
C PRO A 195 -3.23 3.52 19.14
N GLU A 196 -2.87 2.88 18.03
CA GLU A 196 -2.76 3.52 16.72
C GLU A 196 -4.14 3.93 16.19
N LEU A 197 -5.12 3.03 16.30
CA LEU A 197 -6.51 3.30 15.92
C LEU A 197 -7.09 4.47 16.70
N GLN A 198 -6.92 4.47 18.03
CA GLN A 198 -7.39 5.56 18.89
C GLN A 198 -6.71 6.89 18.55
N ARG A 199 -5.41 6.88 18.25
CA ARG A 199 -4.68 8.09 17.84
C ARG A 199 -5.23 8.66 16.54
N ARG A 200 -5.39 7.84 15.50
CA ARG A 200 -5.93 8.27 14.19
C ARG A 200 -7.38 8.76 14.29
N ALA A 201 -8.21 8.07 15.08
CA ALA A 201 -9.59 8.48 15.30
C ALA A 201 -9.70 9.82 16.04
N ARG A 202 -8.82 10.08 17.03
CA ARG A 202 -8.76 11.39 17.69
C ARG A 202 -8.47 12.52 16.70
N VAL A 203 -7.49 12.33 15.80
CA VAL A 203 -7.16 13.33 14.76
C VAL A 203 -8.37 13.61 13.86
N VAL A 204 -9.13 12.57 13.49
CA VAL A 204 -10.36 12.72 12.70
C VAL A 204 -11.41 13.54 13.44
N VAL A 205 -11.64 13.27 14.73
CA VAL A 205 -12.59 14.02 15.56
C VAL A 205 -12.18 15.49 15.70
N GLU A 206 -10.90 15.76 16.00
CA GLU A 206 -10.37 17.11 16.14
C GLU A 206 -10.49 17.92 14.84
N THR A 207 -10.26 17.27 13.69
CA THR A 207 -10.39 17.89 12.36
C THR A 207 -11.86 18.11 11.98
N GLY A 208 -12.74 17.15 12.26
CA GLY A 208 -14.18 17.25 11.97
C GLY A 208 -14.90 18.35 12.75
N GLN A 209 -14.40 18.70 13.93
CA GLN A 209 -14.90 19.82 14.73
C GLN A 209 -14.53 21.20 14.16
N HIS A 210 -13.58 21.26 13.22
CA HIS A 210 -13.12 22.51 12.60
C HIS A 210 -13.14 22.42 11.07
N PRO A 211 -14.33 22.28 10.44
CA PRO A 211 -14.42 22.22 8.99
C PRO A 211 -13.87 23.53 8.40
N ARG A 212 -12.88 23.40 7.49
CA ARG A 212 -12.29 24.53 6.75
C ARG A 212 -13.24 25.07 5.69
#